data_AF-A0A7X0GV74-F1
#
_entry.id   AF-A0A7X0GV74-F1
#
_cell.length_a   1.000
_cell.length_b   1.000
_cell.length_c   1.000
_cell.angle_alpha   90.00
_cell.angle_beta   90.00
_cell.angle_gamma   90.00
#
_symmetry.space_group_name_H-M   'P 1'
#
loop_
_entity.id
_entity.type
_entity.pdbx_description
1 polymer ?
#
loop_
_entity_poly.entity_id
_entity_poly.type
_entity_poly.pdbx_seq_one_letter_code
_entity_poly.pdbx_strand_id
1 'polypeptide(L)'
;MPQQRAPRRRLRDKQLREHRVHPRYNYAEIALVKKAAALSRMKPGGYVAECALAAARADDPTAAVADYRAMVKTLMAANGQLGKVGNNLNQLTRHLNSDGAWPHPDTVQRLLDRVEASIADLDTAIAQITEGR
;
A
#
# COMPACT_ATOMS: atom_id res chain seq x y z
N MET A 1 21.56 -2.13 41.50
CA MET A 1 21.99 -1.79 40.13
C MET A 1 21.38 -0.44 39.74
N PRO A 2 22.17 0.60 39.43
CA PRO A 2 21.59 1.89 39.04
C PRO A 2 20.90 1.77 37.68
N GLN A 3 19.61 2.12 37.62
CA GLN A 3 18.84 2.14 36.38
C GLN A 3 19.41 3.23 35.45
N GLN A 4 20.08 2.82 34.39
CA GLN A 4 20.56 3.70 33.33
C GLN A 4 19.34 4.37 32.69
N ARG A 5 19.12 5.66 32.99
CA ARG A 5 18.04 6.44 32.42
C ARG A 5 18.24 6.51 30.91
N ALA A 6 17.31 5.94 30.16
CA ALA A 6 17.32 6.05 28.71
C ALA A 6 17.44 7.54 28.31
N PRO A 7 18.33 7.89 27.36
CA PRO A 7 18.53 9.28 26.97
C PRO A 7 17.19 9.91 26.56
N ARG A 8 16.84 11.02 27.21
CA ARG A 8 15.63 11.80 26.92
C ARG A 8 15.83 12.50 25.58
N ARG A 9 15.08 12.07 24.56
CA ARG A 9 15.28 12.52 23.16
C ARG A 9 14.51 13.79 22.77
N ARG A 10 13.52 14.19 23.56
CA ARG A 10 12.89 15.51 23.45
C ARG A 10 13.20 16.33 24.66
N LEU A 11 13.41 17.63 24.44
CA LEU A 11 13.44 18.59 25.53
C LEU A 11 12.15 18.42 26.35
N ARG A 12 12.31 18.47 27.67
CA ARG A 12 11.15 18.48 28.57
C ARG A 12 10.36 19.74 28.26
N ASP A 13 9.11 19.53 27.87
CA ASP A 13 8.17 20.63 27.72
C ASP A 13 7.73 21.08 29.11
N LYS A 14 7.48 22.39 29.26
CA LYS A 14 6.97 22.96 30.52
C LYS A 14 5.57 22.46 30.81
N GLN A 15 4.79 22.18 29.76
CA GLN A 15 3.45 21.64 29.85
C GLN A 15 3.41 20.16 29.49
N LEU A 16 2.44 19.45 30.06
CA LEU A 16 2.18 18.07 29.65
C LEU A 16 1.64 18.07 28.22
N ARG A 17 2.04 17.10 27.40
CA ARG A 17 1.44 16.89 26.09
C ARG A 17 0.07 16.22 26.27
N GLU A 18 -0.98 17.00 26.06
CA GLU A 18 -2.38 16.56 26.26
C GLU A 18 -2.93 15.82 25.05
N HIS A 19 -2.58 16.24 23.83
CA HIS A 19 -3.10 15.67 22.60
C HIS A 19 -2.44 14.33 22.23
N ARG A 20 -3.27 13.36 21.83
CA ARG A 20 -2.84 12.01 21.43
C ARG A 20 -3.56 11.58 20.18
N VAL A 21 -2.87 10.78 19.37
CA VAL A 21 -3.44 10.05 18.24
C VAL A 21 -3.26 8.55 18.53
N HIS A 22 -4.23 7.72 18.14
CA HIS A 22 -4.23 6.28 18.35
C HIS A 22 -4.19 5.52 17.01
N PRO A 23 -3.02 5.41 16.35
CA PRO A 23 -2.90 4.62 15.12
C PRO A 23 -3.26 3.15 15.36
N ARG A 24 -3.91 2.55 14.37
CA ARG A 24 -4.20 1.11 14.31
C ARG A 24 -3.25 0.46 13.33
N TYR A 25 -2.79 -0.73 13.67
CA TYR A 25 -1.89 -1.52 12.84
C TYR A 25 -2.36 -2.97 12.83
N ASN A 26 -2.27 -3.62 11.68
CA ASN A 26 -2.32 -5.07 11.57
C ASN A 26 -0.98 -5.70 12.03
N TYR A 27 -0.90 -7.03 12.03
CA TYR A 27 0.29 -7.76 12.51
C TYR A 27 1.58 -7.44 11.74
N ALA A 28 1.50 -7.31 10.41
CA ALA A 28 2.67 -7.00 9.58
C ALA A 28 3.13 -5.54 9.80
N GLU A 29 2.18 -4.60 9.81
CA GLU A 29 2.45 -3.17 10.02
C GLU A 29 3.11 -2.92 11.38
N ILE A 30 2.61 -3.54 12.46
CA ILE A 30 3.22 -3.36 13.78
C ILE A 30 4.60 -4.02 13.88
N ALA A 31 4.86 -5.10 13.14
CA ALA A 31 6.18 -5.72 13.08
C ALA A 31 7.20 -4.77 12.41
N LEU A 32 6.83 -4.14 11.31
CA LEU A 32 7.65 -3.11 10.64
C LEU A 32 7.96 -1.94 11.57
N VAL A 33 6.94 -1.39 12.26
CA VAL A 33 7.13 -0.30 13.23
C VAL A 33 8.05 -0.73 14.37
N LYS A 34 7.91 -1.94 14.91
CA LYS A 34 8.78 -2.46 15.98
C LYS A 34 10.22 -2.61 15.50
N LYS A 35 10.44 -3.15 14.29
CA LYS A 35 11.77 -3.29 13.68
C LYS A 35 12.44 -1.93 13.50
N ALA A 36 11.74 -0.97 12.90
CA ALA A 36 12.28 0.38 12.68
C ALA A 36 12.54 1.14 13.99
N ALA A 37 11.66 0.97 14.99
CA ALA A 37 11.87 1.52 16.33
C ALA A 37 13.11 0.91 17.00
N ALA A 38 13.33 -0.40 16.88
CA ALA A 38 14.51 -1.08 17.41
C ALA A 38 15.80 -0.57 16.76
N LEU A 39 15.84 -0.44 15.42
CA LEU A 39 16.96 0.15 14.68
C LEU A 39 17.26 1.59 15.13
N SER A 40 16.20 2.35 15.41
CA SER A 40 16.30 3.72 15.93
C SER A 40 16.62 3.79 17.43
N ARG A 41 16.71 2.65 18.14
CA ARG A 41 16.86 2.55 19.59
C ARG A 41 15.75 3.29 20.35
N MET A 42 14.49 3.07 19.93
CA MET A 42 13.29 3.70 20.44
C MET A 42 12.23 2.68 20.87
N LYS A 43 11.37 3.06 21.81
CA LYS A 43 10.10 2.36 22.03
C LYS A 43 9.17 2.66 20.84
N PRO A 44 8.33 1.71 20.39
CA PRO A 44 7.46 1.88 19.21
C PRO A 44 6.61 3.16 19.23
N GLY A 45 5.95 3.47 20.36
CA GLY A 45 5.13 4.68 20.46
C GLY A 45 5.93 5.98 20.36
N GLY A 46 7.16 5.99 20.89
CA GLY A 46 8.06 7.13 20.75
C GLY A 46 8.57 7.28 19.32
N TYR A 47 8.91 6.17 18.67
CA TYR A 47 9.31 6.15 17.25
C TYR A 47 8.22 6.74 16.35
N VAL A 48 6.98 6.27 16.48
CA VAL A 48 5.83 6.78 15.72
C VAL A 48 5.64 8.28 15.93
N ALA A 49 5.75 8.76 17.17
CA ALA A 49 5.58 10.18 17.48
C ALA A 49 6.73 11.06 16.94
N GLU A 50 7.97 10.56 16.88
CA GLU A 50 9.08 11.27 16.24
C GLU A 50 8.94 11.29 14.72
N CYS A 51 8.69 10.15 14.09
CA CYS A 51 8.53 10.06 12.64
C CYS A 51 7.37 10.93 12.14
N ALA A 52 6.22 10.91 12.82
CA ALA A 52 5.09 11.73 12.45
C ALA A 52 5.41 13.24 12.53
N LEU A 53 6.14 13.66 13.57
CA LEU A 53 6.52 15.07 13.71
C LEU A 53 7.67 15.48 12.79
N ALA A 54 8.61 14.58 12.49
CA ALA A 54 9.65 14.82 11.50
C ALA A 54 9.03 15.00 10.11
N ALA A 55 8.12 14.11 9.70
CA ALA A 55 7.39 14.22 8.44
C ALA A 55 6.56 15.52 8.37
N ALA A 56 5.85 15.87 9.45
CA ALA A 56 5.07 17.11 9.51
C ALA A 56 5.91 18.40 9.46
N ARG A 57 7.21 18.31 9.75
CA ARG A 57 8.15 19.44 9.74
C ARG A 57 9.02 19.52 8.49
N ALA A 58 8.92 18.55 7.59
CA ALA A 58 9.64 18.58 6.32
C ALA A 58 9.12 19.72 5.42
N ASP A 59 9.93 20.16 4.46
CA ASP A 59 9.55 21.23 3.52
C ASP A 59 8.33 20.84 2.67
N ASP A 60 8.20 19.55 2.34
CA ASP A 60 6.98 18.96 1.78
C ASP A 60 6.47 17.83 2.71
N PRO A 61 5.55 18.13 3.64
CA PRO A 61 4.95 17.13 4.52
C PRO A 61 4.10 16.08 3.80
N THR A 62 3.73 16.33 2.55
CA THR A 62 2.90 15.41 1.76
C THR A 62 3.72 14.39 1.00
N ALA A 63 4.97 14.69 0.64
CA ALA A 63 5.83 13.82 -0.16
C ALA A 63 5.86 12.37 0.35
N ALA A 64 6.10 12.17 1.66
CA ALA A 64 6.18 10.84 2.27
C ALA A 64 4.89 10.00 2.15
N VAL A 65 3.74 10.65 1.95
CA VAL A 65 2.42 10.00 1.84
C VAL A 65 1.92 10.01 0.39
N ALA A 66 2.36 10.98 -0.41
CA ALA A 66 1.92 11.21 -1.78
C ALA A 66 2.30 10.03 -2.67
N ASP A 67 3.53 9.54 -2.58
CA ASP A 67 4.02 8.42 -3.41
C ASP A 67 3.20 7.15 -3.17
N TYR A 68 2.99 6.79 -1.90
CA TYR A 68 2.18 5.63 -1.55
C TYR A 68 0.72 5.77 -2.03
N ARG A 69 0.11 6.94 -1.82
CA ARG A 69 -1.28 7.18 -2.26
C ARG A 69 -1.43 7.19 -3.77
N ALA A 70 -0.47 7.78 -4.49
CA ALA A 70 -0.45 7.78 -5.95
C ALA A 70 -0.37 6.34 -6.47
N MET A 71 0.56 5.54 -5.93
CA MET A 71 0.72 4.13 -6.27
C MET A 71 -0.55 3.30 -6.00
N VAL A 72 -1.16 3.42 -4.82
CA VAL A 72 -2.42 2.73 -4.49
C VAL A 72 -3.54 3.14 -5.44
N LYS A 73 -3.65 4.43 -5.77
CA LYS A 73 -4.65 4.90 -6.75
C LYS A 73 -4.44 4.30 -8.12
N THR A 74 -3.19 4.24 -8.59
CA THR A 74 -2.84 3.62 -9.87
C THR A 74 -3.23 2.14 -9.87
N LEU A 75 -2.93 1.41 -8.80
CA LEU A 75 -3.33 0.02 -8.65
C LEU A 75 -4.86 -0.17 -8.66
N MET A 76 -5.61 0.65 -7.90
CA MET A 76 -7.07 0.58 -7.89
C MET A 76 -7.68 0.89 -9.26
N ALA A 77 -7.11 1.84 -9.99
CA ALA A 77 -7.54 2.15 -11.35
C ALA A 77 -7.30 0.96 -12.30
N ALA A 78 -6.13 0.30 -12.20
CA ALA A 78 -5.81 -0.89 -12.97
C ALA A 78 -6.79 -2.04 -12.68
N ASN A 79 -7.06 -2.34 -11.40
CA ASN A 79 -8.09 -3.33 -11.01
C ASN A 79 -9.48 -2.97 -11.56
N GLY A 80 -9.84 -1.69 -11.58
CA GLY A 80 -11.07 -1.22 -12.17
C GLY A 80 -11.17 -1.50 -13.68
N GLN A 81 -10.07 -1.34 -14.42
CA GLN A 81 -10.03 -1.69 -15.84
C GLN A 81 -10.12 -3.20 -16.05
N LEU A 82 -9.44 -3.99 -15.21
CA LEU A 82 -9.53 -5.45 -15.26
C LEU A 82 -10.97 -5.94 -15.00
N GLY A 83 -11.68 -5.34 -14.05
CA GLY A 83 -13.10 -5.64 -13.81
C GLY A 83 -13.99 -5.39 -15.03
N LYS A 84 -13.71 -4.34 -15.82
CA LYS A 84 -14.42 -4.09 -17.09
C LYS A 84 -14.12 -5.15 -18.14
N VAL A 85 -12.87 -5.57 -18.25
CA VAL A 85 -12.47 -6.67 -19.14
C VAL A 85 -13.20 -7.97 -18.78
N GLY A 86 -13.23 -8.32 -17.49
CA GLY A 86 -13.98 -9.48 -17.00
C GLY A 86 -15.48 -9.40 -17.31
N ASN A 87 -16.08 -8.22 -17.20
CA ASN A 87 -17.49 -8.02 -17.57
C ASN A 87 -17.73 -8.21 -19.07
N ASN A 88 -16.85 -7.68 -19.92
CA ASN A 88 -16.94 -7.87 -21.37
C ASN A 88 -16.79 -9.35 -21.75
N LEU A 89 -15.87 -10.06 -21.10
CA LEU A 89 -15.71 -11.50 -21.29
C LEU A 89 -16.98 -12.27 -20.87
N ASN A 90 -17.56 -11.91 -19.72
CA ASN A 90 -18.80 -12.53 -19.26
C ASN A 90 -19.97 -12.29 -20.22
N GLN A 91 -20.06 -11.10 -20.83
CA GLN A 91 -21.05 -10.81 -21.88
C GLN A 91 -20.83 -11.66 -23.12
N LEU A 92 -19.58 -11.82 -23.56
CA LEU A 92 -19.23 -12.68 -24.69
C LEU A 92 -19.62 -14.14 -24.41
N THR A 93 -19.28 -14.67 -23.23
CA THR A 93 -19.64 -16.03 -22.82
C THR A 93 -21.16 -16.23 -22.80
N ARG A 94 -21.93 -15.24 -22.32
CA ARG A 94 -23.40 -15.30 -22.39
C ARG A 94 -23.89 -15.35 -23.83
N HIS A 95 -23.39 -14.47 -24.70
CA HIS A 95 -23.78 -14.45 -26.10
C HIS A 95 -23.46 -15.77 -26.80
N LEU A 96 -22.28 -16.36 -26.54
CA LEU A 96 -21.89 -17.67 -27.05
C LEU A 96 -22.83 -18.78 -26.58
N ASN A 97 -23.21 -18.78 -25.30
CA ASN A 97 -24.13 -19.75 -24.73
C ASN A 97 -25.57 -19.60 -25.27
N SER A 98 -25.94 -18.44 -25.83
CA SER A 98 -27.27 -18.16 -26.37
C SER A 98 -27.38 -18.31 -27.89
N ASP A 99 -26.42 -17.79 -28.66
CA ASP A 99 -26.53 -17.64 -30.13
C ASP A 99 -25.49 -18.47 -30.93
N GLY A 100 -24.58 -19.19 -30.24
CA GLY A 100 -23.87 -20.35 -30.80
C GLY A 100 -22.66 -20.10 -31.71
N ALA A 101 -22.24 -18.85 -31.97
CA ALA A 101 -21.06 -18.59 -32.80
C ALA A 101 -20.10 -17.54 -32.21
N TRP A 102 -18.80 -17.83 -32.27
CA TRP A 102 -17.74 -16.91 -31.87
C TRP A 102 -17.58 -15.77 -32.88
N PRO A 103 -17.64 -14.50 -32.45
CA PRO A 103 -17.21 -13.40 -33.30
C PRO A 103 -15.68 -13.45 -33.44
N HIS A 104 -15.18 -13.77 -34.64
CA HIS A 104 -13.75 -13.75 -35.02
C HIS A 104 -12.82 -14.38 -33.94
N PRO A 105 -12.76 -15.72 -33.85
CA PRO A 105 -12.09 -16.46 -32.78
C PRO A 105 -10.64 -15.99 -32.50
N ASP A 106 -9.86 -15.77 -33.56
CA ASP A 106 -8.46 -15.34 -33.44
C ASP A 106 -8.29 -13.95 -32.82
N THR A 107 -9.27 -13.08 -33.02
CA THR A 107 -9.26 -11.73 -32.42
C THR A 107 -9.56 -11.80 -30.94
N VAL A 108 -10.48 -12.68 -30.53
CA VAL A 108 -10.75 -12.85 -29.11
C VAL A 108 -9.61 -13.58 -28.40
N GLN A 109 -9.02 -14.61 -29.01
CA GLN A 109 -7.89 -15.30 -28.42
C GLN A 109 -6.72 -14.33 -28.17
N ARG A 110 -6.35 -13.51 -29.15
CA ARG A 110 -5.30 -12.47 -28.97
C ARG A 110 -5.63 -11.44 -27.90
N LEU A 111 -6.92 -11.11 -27.72
CA LEU A 111 -7.36 -10.22 -26.65
C LEU A 111 -7.19 -10.89 -25.28
N LEU A 112 -7.58 -12.17 -25.15
CA LEU A 112 -7.43 -12.95 -23.93
C LEU A 112 -5.95 -13.10 -23.54
N ASP A 113 -5.09 -13.45 -24.49
CA ASP A 113 -3.65 -13.59 -24.26
C ASP A 113 -3.05 -12.26 -23.74
N ARG A 114 -3.49 -11.12 -24.30
CA ARG A 114 -3.02 -9.79 -23.89
C ARG A 114 -3.55 -9.38 -22.52
N VAL A 115 -4.76 -9.78 -22.18
CA VAL A 115 -5.34 -9.60 -20.84
C VAL A 115 -4.57 -10.42 -19.82
N GLU A 116 -4.29 -11.69 -20.10
CA GLU A 116 -3.51 -12.58 -19.22
C GLU A 116 -2.11 -12.02 -18.97
N ALA A 117 -1.40 -11.59 -20.02
CA ALA A 117 -0.11 -10.93 -19.88
C ALA A 117 -0.19 -9.66 -19.01
N SER A 118 -1.23 -8.85 -19.19
CA SER A 118 -1.41 -7.60 -18.42
C SER A 118 -1.73 -7.88 -16.94
N ILE A 119 -2.41 -8.98 -16.63
CA ILE A 119 -2.66 -9.43 -15.25
C ILE A 119 -1.34 -9.89 -14.61
N ALA A 120 -0.55 -10.70 -15.31
CA ALA A 120 0.74 -11.17 -14.80
C ALA A 120 1.72 -10.03 -14.51
N ASP A 121 1.75 -9.01 -15.38
CA ASP A 121 2.55 -7.80 -15.16
C ASP A 121 2.07 -7.03 -13.91
N LEU A 122 0.76 -6.96 -13.69
CA LEU A 122 0.17 -6.30 -12.54
C LEU A 122 0.49 -7.06 -11.24
N ASP A 123 0.34 -8.38 -11.23
CA ASP A 123 0.67 -9.23 -10.08
C ASP A 123 2.14 -9.12 -9.71
N THR A 124 3.04 -9.07 -10.70
CA THR A 124 4.47 -8.86 -10.50
C THR A 124 4.75 -7.48 -9.88
N ALA A 125 4.11 -6.43 -10.39
CA ALA A 125 4.26 -5.09 -9.84
C ALA A 125 3.74 -5.00 -8.39
N ILE A 126 2.60 -5.63 -8.09
CA ILE A 126 2.05 -5.71 -6.73
C ILE A 126 3.05 -6.44 -5.82
N ALA A 127 3.60 -7.58 -6.26
CA ALA A 127 4.57 -8.37 -5.49
C ALA A 127 5.81 -7.55 -5.14
N GLN A 128 6.39 -6.83 -6.10
CA GLN A 128 7.54 -5.95 -5.87
C GLN A 128 7.25 -4.84 -4.85
N ILE A 129 6.04 -4.28 -4.87
CA ILE A 129 5.61 -3.24 -3.92
C ILE A 129 5.44 -3.81 -2.50
N THR A 130 5.00 -5.07 -2.40
CA THR A 130 4.83 -5.76 -1.11
C THR A 130 6.14 -6.33 -0.56
N GLU A 131 7.10 -6.72 -1.40
CA GLU A 131 8.40 -7.28 -1.01
C GLU A 131 9.49 -6.23 -0.80
N GLY A 132 9.43 -5.10 -1.53
CA GLY A 132 10.35 -3.97 -1.37
C GLY A 132 10.15 -3.18 -0.07
N ARG A 133 9.37 -3.70 0.88
CA ARG A 133 8.96 -3.03 2.12
C ARG A 133 9.36 -3.81 3.37
#